data_AF-A0A436RGG6-F1
#
_entry.id   AF-A0A436RGG6-F1
#
_cell.length_a   1.000
_cell.length_b   1.000
_cell.length_c   1.000
_cell.angle_alpha   90.00
_cell.angle_beta   90.00
_cell.angle_gamma   90.00
#
_symmetry.space_group_name_H-M   'P 1'
#
loop_
_entity.id
_entity.type
_entity.pdbx_description
1 polymer ?
#
loop_
_entity_poly.entity_id
_entity_poly.type
_entity_poly.pdbx_seq_one_letter_code
_entity_poly.pdbx_strand_id
1 'polypeptide(L)'
;MDKLGFGRHRKIMPFEPGSVDALRAASRDKAASLNQHVLGYGATAEAEWAAAGAAAPNLVAMRSYRLERIRAELKRRDYAGALLYDPVNIRYATDSTNMQLWVAHNPTRHCFVATEGPVVLFDYFSCEHLSDHSGVVDEVRPAVSWMYLYSGELTDEKVRRWGGGIAELVAEHGGGNRRIAVDHINPEGVEELARRGIAIGNGEAVMENARLIKSPDEILAMRRSIIACEAAMGEMEAALKPGISENELWAELHRGNIARGGEWIETRLLSSGPRTNPWFQECSSRVIENGDLVAFDTDLIGPYG
;
A
#
# COMPACT_ATOMS: atom_id res chain seq x y z
N MET A 1 -28.14 30.89 3.06
CA MET A 1 -28.18 29.50 3.55
C MET A 1 -28.64 28.63 2.40
N ASP A 2 -27.74 28.31 1.47
CA ASP A 2 -28.06 27.39 0.37
C ASP A 2 -27.92 25.97 0.88
N LYS A 3 -29.07 25.32 1.09
CA LYS A 3 -29.15 23.88 1.28
C LYS A 3 -28.79 23.23 -0.05
N LEU A 4 -27.54 22.79 -0.20
CA LEU A 4 -27.17 21.79 -1.19
C LEU A 4 -27.98 20.53 -0.90
N GLY A 5 -29.13 20.42 -1.56
CA GLY A 5 -30.02 19.27 -1.45
C GLY A 5 -29.30 18.05 -1.98
N PHE A 6 -29.04 17.08 -1.10
CA PHE A 6 -28.75 15.71 -1.51
C PHE A 6 -29.89 15.25 -2.43
N GLY A 7 -29.63 15.14 -3.73
CA GLY A 7 -30.61 14.79 -4.73
C GLY A 7 -31.23 13.43 -4.42
N ARG A 8 -32.47 13.43 -3.91
CA ARG A 8 -33.20 12.23 -3.46
C ARG A 8 -33.68 11.32 -4.60
N HIS A 9 -33.33 11.59 -5.86
CA HIS A 9 -33.80 10.79 -6.99
C HIS A 9 -32.74 10.67 -8.09
N ARG A 10 -31.67 9.89 -7.86
CA ARG A 10 -31.03 9.21 -8.98
C ARG A 10 -31.96 8.07 -9.37
N LYS A 11 -32.67 8.22 -10.50
CA LYS A 11 -33.44 7.13 -11.09
C LYS A 11 -32.47 5.96 -11.31
N ILE A 12 -32.69 4.85 -10.61
CA ILE A 12 -32.12 3.56 -11.03
C ILE A 12 -32.73 3.34 -12.41
N MET A 13 -31.92 3.52 -13.45
CA MET A 13 -32.32 3.20 -14.82
C MET A 13 -32.87 1.77 -14.85
N PRO A 14 -33.94 1.47 -15.62
CA PRO A 14 -34.38 0.10 -15.80
C PRO A 14 -33.20 -0.72 -16.32
N PHE A 15 -32.75 -1.66 -15.51
CA PHE A 15 -31.65 -2.54 -15.83
C PHE A 15 -32.24 -3.82 -16.44
N GLU A 16 -32.10 -4.01 -17.75
CA GLU A 16 -32.30 -5.30 -18.38
C GLU A 16 -30.99 -6.09 -18.27
N PRO A 17 -30.96 -7.22 -17.55
CA PRO A 17 -29.71 -7.94 -17.37
C PRO A 17 -29.19 -8.48 -18.69
N GLY A 18 -27.95 -8.13 -19.01
CA GLY A 18 -27.07 -9.07 -19.72
C GLY A 18 -26.84 -10.33 -18.87
N SER A 19 -25.84 -11.14 -19.22
CA SER A 19 -25.42 -12.26 -18.35
C SER A 19 -24.88 -11.76 -17.00
N VAL A 20 -24.88 -12.62 -15.99
CA VAL A 20 -24.24 -12.32 -14.68
C VAL A 20 -22.77 -11.92 -14.86
N ASP A 21 -22.08 -12.49 -15.84
CA ASP A 21 -20.68 -12.16 -16.12
C ASP A 21 -20.54 -10.78 -16.75
N ALA A 22 -21.43 -10.39 -17.67
CA ALA A 22 -21.44 -9.03 -18.23
C ALA A 22 -21.70 -7.98 -17.13
N LEU A 23 -22.57 -8.31 -16.18
CA LEU A 23 -22.84 -7.50 -14.99
C LEU A 23 -21.61 -7.32 -14.10
N ARG A 24 -20.90 -8.42 -13.81
CA ARG A 24 -19.67 -8.39 -13.02
C ARG A 24 -18.58 -7.57 -13.70
N ALA A 25 -18.40 -7.74 -15.01
CA ALA A 25 -17.45 -6.97 -15.81
C ALA A 25 -17.78 -5.46 -15.75
N ALA A 26 -19.02 -5.07 -16.05
CA ALA A 26 -19.44 -3.68 -15.97
C ALA A 26 -19.28 -3.07 -14.56
N SER A 27 -19.52 -3.86 -13.51
CA SER A 27 -19.29 -3.43 -12.13
C SER A 27 -17.80 -3.23 -11.83
N ARG A 28 -16.94 -4.13 -12.30
CA ARG A 28 -15.48 -4.04 -12.15
C ARG A 28 -14.94 -2.80 -12.88
N ASP A 29 -15.30 -2.63 -14.14
CA ASP A 29 -14.85 -1.49 -14.97
C ASP A 29 -15.24 -0.15 -14.35
N LYS A 30 -16.49 -0.06 -13.86
CA LYS A 30 -16.96 1.12 -13.15
C LYS A 30 -16.12 1.38 -11.89
N ALA A 31 -15.88 0.35 -11.07
CA ALA A 31 -15.10 0.49 -9.85
C ALA A 31 -13.64 0.89 -10.14
N ALA A 32 -13.01 0.27 -11.15
CA ALA A 32 -11.66 0.57 -11.60
C ALA A 32 -11.53 2.04 -12.08
N SER A 33 -12.53 2.55 -12.81
CA SER A 33 -12.54 3.95 -13.27
C SER A 33 -12.63 4.99 -12.15
N LEU A 34 -13.06 4.56 -10.96
CA LEU A 34 -13.21 5.40 -9.77
C LEU A 34 -12.12 5.13 -8.72
N ASN A 35 -11.09 4.35 -9.08
CA ASN A 35 -9.95 4.10 -8.21
C ASN A 35 -9.18 5.40 -7.96
N GLN A 36 -8.69 5.59 -6.73
CA GLN A 36 -7.91 6.78 -6.36
C GLN A 36 -6.70 7.02 -7.26
N HIS A 37 -6.03 5.97 -7.72
CA HIS A 37 -4.86 6.07 -8.60
C HIS A 37 -5.23 6.52 -10.02
N VAL A 38 -6.52 6.47 -10.38
CA VAL A 38 -7.08 7.01 -11.64
C VAL A 38 -7.61 8.43 -11.43
N LEU A 39 -8.27 8.68 -10.29
CA LEU A 39 -8.84 9.99 -9.96
C LEU A 39 -7.79 11.04 -9.53
N GLY A 40 -6.65 10.60 -9.00
CA GLY A 40 -5.58 11.45 -8.49
C GLY A 40 -5.80 11.93 -7.05
N TYR A 41 -5.09 12.99 -6.66
CA TYR A 41 -4.93 13.42 -5.25
C TYR A 41 -5.82 14.60 -4.84
N GLY A 42 -6.77 14.98 -5.71
CA GLY A 42 -7.73 16.05 -5.45
C GLY A 42 -7.20 17.45 -5.73
N ALA A 43 -8.14 18.41 -5.79
CA ALA A 43 -7.85 19.77 -6.27
C ALA A 43 -6.86 20.54 -5.39
N THR A 44 -6.87 20.32 -4.07
CA THR A 44 -5.96 20.99 -3.14
C THR A 44 -4.50 20.62 -3.43
N ALA A 45 -4.19 19.32 -3.48
CA ALA A 45 -2.84 18.85 -3.73
C ALA A 45 -2.34 19.28 -5.12
N GLU A 46 -3.17 19.15 -6.16
CA GLU A 46 -2.79 19.56 -7.52
C GLU A 46 -2.53 21.06 -7.64
N ALA A 47 -3.31 21.91 -6.95
CA ALA A 47 -3.08 23.35 -6.95
C ALA A 47 -1.77 23.73 -6.27
N GLU A 48 -1.45 23.11 -5.14
CA GLU A 48 -0.20 23.33 -4.41
C GLU A 48 1.02 22.86 -5.20
N TRP A 49 0.95 21.69 -5.84
CA TRP A 49 2.02 21.22 -6.72
C TRP A 49 2.21 22.12 -7.94
N ALA A 50 1.13 22.62 -8.54
CA ALA A 50 1.22 23.58 -9.64
C ALA A 50 1.87 24.89 -9.19
N ALA A 51 1.48 25.42 -8.03
CA ALA A 51 2.07 26.64 -7.46
C ALA A 51 3.57 26.47 -7.14
N ALA A 52 3.98 25.28 -6.70
CA ALA A 52 5.38 24.94 -6.44
C ALA A 52 6.18 24.56 -7.71
N GLY A 53 5.54 24.48 -8.89
CA GLY A 53 6.19 24.03 -10.12
C GLY A 53 6.62 22.55 -10.10
N ALA A 54 5.98 21.72 -9.27
CA ALA A 54 6.31 20.31 -9.11
C ALA A 54 5.68 19.46 -10.22
N ALA A 55 6.52 19.01 -11.15
CA ALA A 55 6.11 18.14 -12.26
C ALA A 55 5.48 16.83 -11.77
N ALA A 56 4.49 16.32 -12.52
CA ALA A 56 3.85 15.05 -12.24
C ALA A 56 4.75 13.87 -12.66
N PRO A 57 4.78 12.78 -11.88
CA PRO A 57 5.45 11.55 -12.30
C PRO A 57 4.67 10.86 -13.42
N ASN A 58 5.39 10.19 -14.32
CA ASN A 58 4.81 9.19 -15.21
C ASN A 58 4.64 7.86 -14.46
N LEU A 59 3.43 7.58 -14.00
CA LEU A 59 3.15 6.39 -13.20
C LEU A 59 3.39 5.06 -13.95
N VAL A 60 3.20 5.03 -15.26
CA VAL A 60 3.46 3.82 -16.06
C VAL A 60 4.96 3.54 -16.09
N ALA A 61 5.77 4.54 -16.42
CA ALA A 61 7.24 4.41 -16.43
C ALA A 61 7.78 4.04 -15.04
N MET A 62 7.22 4.66 -13.99
CA MET A 62 7.57 4.38 -12.60
C MET A 62 7.31 2.90 -12.24
N ARG A 63 6.12 2.38 -12.55
CA ARG A 63 5.75 0.98 -12.25
C ARG A 63 6.61 -0.02 -13.00
N SER A 64 6.85 0.22 -14.30
CA SER A 64 7.74 -0.62 -15.10
C SER A 64 9.16 -0.64 -14.53
N TYR A 65 9.71 0.52 -14.17
CA TYR A 65 11.03 0.61 -13.54
C TYR A 65 11.11 -0.21 -12.26
N ARG A 66 10.13 -0.05 -11.35
CA ARG A 66 10.10 -0.78 -10.07
C ARG A 66 10.08 -2.29 -10.28
N LEU A 67 9.25 -2.77 -11.19
CA LEU A 67 9.17 -4.19 -11.54
C LEU A 67 10.50 -4.71 -12.12
N GLU A 68 11.13 -3.95 -13.01
CA GLU A 68 12.45 -4.29 -13.57
C GLU A 68 13.54 -4.36 -12.49
N ARG A 69 13.52 -3.46 -11.50
CA ARG A 69 14.43 -3.50 -10.35
C ARG A 69 14.25 -4.77 -9.52
N ILE A 70 13.00 -5.18 -9.24
CA ILE A 70 12.71 -6.43 -8.52
C ILE A 70 13.28 -7.62 -9.30
N ARG A 71 12.95 -7.72 -10.60
CA ARG A 71 13.41 -8.83 -11.46
C ARG A 71 14.93 -8.86 -11.58
N ALA A 72 15.59 -7.71 -11.66
CA ALA A 72 17.06 -7.63 -11.66
C ALA A 72 17.67 -8.19 -10.38
N GLU A 73 17.13 -7.83 -9.21
CA GLU A 73 17.61 -8.35 -7.92
C GLU A 73 17.32 -9.86 -7.75
N LEU A 74 16.21 -10.36 -8.28
CA LEU A 74 15.89 -11.79 -8.32
C LEU A 74 16.87 -12.57 -9.20
N LYS A 75 17.13 -12.11 -10.42
CA LYS A 75 18.13 -12.71 -11.34
C LYS A 75 19.50 -12.75 -10.69
N ARG A 76 19.92 -11.64 -10.06
CA ARG A 76 21.22 -11.51 -9.39
C ARG A 76 21.42 -12.53 -8.26
N ARG A 77 20.35 -12.98 -7.61
CA ARG A 77 20.39 -13.94 -6.47
C ARG A 77 19.95 -15.36 -6.85
N ASP A 78 19.66 -15.59 -8.13
CA ASP A 78 19.20 -16.88 -8.65
C ASP A 78 17.92 -17.38 -7.96
N TYR A 79 16.89 -16.52 -7.95
CA TYR A 79 15.54 -16.91 -7.54
C TYR A 79 14.61 -17.05 -8.76
N ALA A 80 13.65 -17.95 -8.67
CA ALA A 80 12.54 -18.10 -9.63
C ALA A 80 11.45 -17.03 -9.48
N GLY A 81 11.34 -16.43 -8.29
CA GLY A 81 10.41 -15.34 -8.04
C GLY A 81 10.49 -14.80 -6.61
N ALA A 82 9.70 -13.77 -6.34
CA ALA A 82 9.44 -13.24 -5.00
C ALA A 82 7.99 -13.52 -4.61
N LEU A 83 7.78 -14.01 -3.39
CA LEU A 83 6.47 -14.03 -2.74
C LEU A 83 6.46 -12.92 -1.68
N LEU A 84 5.57 -11.96 -1.87
CA LEU A 84 5.51 -10.71 -1.10
C LEU A 84 4.23 -10.66 -0.26
N TYR A 85 4.36 -10.49 1.05
CA TYR A 85 3.28 -10.27 2.01
C TYR A 85 3.31 -8.88 2.61
N ASP A 86 4.48 -8.26 2.72
CA ASP A 86 4.59 -6.90 3.23
C ASP A 86 3.84 -5.96 2.28
N PRO A 87 2.84 -5.19 2.75
CA PRO A 87 2.04 -4.33 1.88
C PRO A 87 2.84 -3.21 1.24
N VAL A 88 3.98 -2.81 1.81
CA VAL A 88 4.91 -1.85 1.20
C VAL A 88 5.64 -2.50 0.02
N ASN A 89 6.01 -3.77 0.13
CA ASN A 89 6.63 -4.52 -0.97
C ASN A 89 5.61 -4.83 -2.08
N ILE A 90 4.37 -5.18 -1.73
CA ILE A 90 3.28 -5.35 -2.70
C ILE A 90 2.99 -4.01 -3.40
N ARG A 91 2.97 -2.90 -2.66
CA ARG A 91 2.81 -1.55 -3.23
C ARG A 91 3.96 -1.22 -4.18
N TYR A 92 5.20 -1.53 -3.83
CA TYR A 92 6.33 -1.29 -4.73
C TYR A 92 6.23 -2.12 -6.03
N ALA A 93 5.83 -3.39 -5.93
CA ALA A 93 5.70 -4.29 -7.07
C ALA A 93 4.52 -3.96 -7.99
N THR A 94 3.43 -3.44 -7.45
CA THR A 94 2.13 -3.34 -8.17
C THR A 94 1.54 -1.94 -8.22
N ASP A 95 2.03 -1.00 -7.41
CA ASP A 95 1.43 0.31 -7.17
C ASP A 95 -0.08 0.27 -6.87
N SER A 96 -0.53 -0.80 -6.21
CA SER A 96 -1.93 -1.01 -5.85
C SER A 96 -2.08 -1.17 -4.34
N THR A 97 -3.10 -0.51 -3.79
CA THR A 97 -3.41 -0.52 -2.36
C THR A 97 -4.70 -1.27 -2.07
N ASN A 98 -4.73 -2.02 -0.97
CA ASN A 98 -5.97 -2.56 -0.42
C ASN A 98 -5.85 -2.70 1.11
N MET A 99 -6.51 -1.80 1.84
CA MET A 99 -6.53 -1.78 3.31
C MET A 99 -5.11 -1.90 3.93
N GLN A 100 -4.16 -1.06 3.49
CA GLN A 100 -2.72 -1.18 3.79
C GLN A 100 -2.41 -1.47 5.27
N LEU A 101 -3.01 -0.71 6.20
CA LEU A 101 -2.81 -0.93 7.64
C LEU A 101 -3.37 -2.26 8.13
N TRP A 102 -4.51 -2.70 7.58
CA TRP A 102 -5.10 -3.99 7.93
C TRP A 102 -4.20 -5.14 7.44
N VAL A 103 -3.70 -5.07 6.20
CA VAL A 103 -2.89 -6.17 5.62
C VAL A 103 -1.47 -6.20 6.20
N ALA A 104 -1.00 -5.10 6.77
CA ALA A 104 0.29 -5.03 7.47
C ALA A 104 0.40 -6.00 8.66
N HIS A 105 -0.72 -6.35 9.29
CA HIS A 105 -0.75 -7.29 10.42
C HIS A 105 -1.71 -8.47 10.22
N ASN A 106 -2.25 -8.63 9.02
CA ASN A 106 -3.11 -9.76 8.66
C ASN A 106 -2.74 -10.25 7.25
N PRO A 107 -2.09 -11.43 7.12
CA PRO A 107 -1.51 -11.90 5.85
C PRO A 107 -2.57 -12.47 4.90
N THR A 108 -3.41 -11.60 4.32
CA THR A 108 -4.53 -12.02 3.45
C THR A 108 -4.51 -11.38 2.08
N ARG A 109 -3.43 -10.66 1.79
CA ARG A 109 -3.06 -10.18 0.47
C ARG A 109 -1.60 -10.53 0.25
N HIS A 110 -1.28 -11.04 -0.92
CA HIS A 110 0.12 -11.35 -1.28
C HIS A 110 0.32 -11.24 -2.78
N CYS A 111 1.57 -11.10 -3.21
CA CYS A 111 1.93 -10.97 -4.61
C CYS A 111 3.06 -11.96 -4.93
N PHE A 112 2.93 -12.68 -6.04
CA PHE A 112 4.02 -13.45 -6.61
C PHE A 112 4.57 -12.72 -7.83
N VAL A 113 5.84 -12.32 -7.78
CA VAL A 113 6.57 -11.73 -8.90
C VAL A 113 7.52 -12.78 -9.46
N ALA A 114 7.21 -13.34 -10.62
CA ALA A 114 8.14 -14.24 -11.30
C ALA A 114 9.37 -13.47 -11.80
N THR A 115 10.54 -14.11 -11.72
CA THR A 115 11.79 -13.54 -12.25
C THR A 115 11.72 -13.31 -13.76
N GLU A 116 11.11 -14.27 -14.46
CA GLU A 116 10.68 -14.20 -15.84
C GLU A 116 9.23 -14.67 -15.88
N GLY A 117 8.31 -13.87 -16.41
CA GLY A 117 6.87 -14.21 -16.44
C GLY A 117 6.03 -13.28 -15.57
N PRO A 118 4.88 -13.74 -15.04
CA PRO A 118 3.83 -12.85 -14.58
C PRO A 118 4.09 -12.26 -13.19
N VAL A 119 3.40 -11.15 -12.93
CA VAL A 119 3.05 -10.66 -11.60
C VAL A 119 1.64 -11.15 -11.30
N VAL A 120 1.51 -12.02 -10.30
CA VAL A 120 0.23 -12.56 -9.85
C VAL A 120 -0.11 -11.99 -8.49
N LEU A 121 -1.15 -11.17 -8.43
CA LEU A 121 -1.65 -10.59 -7.20
C LEU A 121 -2.76 -11.48 -6.63
N PHE A 122 -2.62 -11.86 -5.36
CA PHE A 122 -3.63 -12.58 -4.62
C PHE A 122 -4.37 -11.59 -3.73
N ASP A 123 -5.59 -11.25 -4.13
CA ASP A 123 -6.39 -10.22 -3.48
C ASP A 123 -7.71 -10.77 -2.93
N TYR A 124 -8.42 -9.94 -2.19
CA TYR A 124 -9.73 -10.26 -1.65
C TYR A 124 -10.74 -10.59 -2.75
N PHE A 125 -11.71 -11.43 -2.40
CA PHE A 125 -12.83 -11.73 -3.29
C PHE A 125 -13.55 -10.44 -3.72
N SER A 126 -13.83 -10.31 -5.02
CA SER A 126 -14.46 -9.12 -5.64
C SER A 126 -13.63 -7.82 -5.58
N CYS A 127 -12.33 -7.90 -5.28
CA CYS A 127 -11.43 -6.74 -5.21
C CYS A 127 -10.48 -6.62 -6.41
N GLU A 128 -10.75 -7.34 -7.51
CA GLU A 128 -9.86 -7.40 -8.68
C GLU A 128 -9.65 -6.00 -9.32
N HIS A 129 -10.69 -5.16 -9.26
CA HIS A 129 -10.68 -3.77 -9.74
C HIS A 129 -9.64 -2.86 -9.06
N LEU A 130 -9.13 -3.23 -7.88
CA LEU A 130 -8.20 -2.39 -7.12
C LEU A 130 -6.81 -2.29 -7.75
N SER A 131 -6.47 -3.17 -8.69
CA SER A 131 -5.17 -3.19 -9.37
C SER A 131 -5.25 -2.92 -10.88
N ASP A 132 -6.44 -2.75 -11.45
CA ASP A 132 -6.65 -2.58 -12.89
C ASP A 132 -5.94 -1.33 -13.47
N HIS A 133 -5.70 -0.32 -12.64
CA HIS A 133 -4.98 0.89 -13.02
C HIS A 133 -3.47 0.67 -13.17
N SER A 134 -2.93 -0.43 -12.63
CA SER A 134 -1.50 -0.66 -12.45
C SER A 134 -0.77 -0.84 -13.78
N GLY A 135 -1.31 -1.69 -14.65
CA GLY A 135 -0.67 -2.08 -15.91
C GLY A 135 0.51 -3.03 -15.77
N VAL A 136 0.92 -3.40 -14.54
CA VAL A 136 2.00 -4.37 -14.28
C VAL A 136 1.54 -5.64 -13.55
N VAL A 137 0.26 -5.75 -13.20
CA VAL A 137 -0.34 -6.97 -12.65
C VAL A 137 -0.95 -7.77 -13.80
N ASP A 138 -0.41 -8.96 -14.05
CA ASP A 138 -0.83 -9.82 -15.17
C ASP A 138 -2.07 -10.65 -14.81
N GLU A 139 -2.18 -11.07 -13.55
CA GLU A 139 -3.27 -11.89 -13.07
C GLU A 139 -3.67 -11.52 -11.65
N VAL A 140 -4.98 -11.50 -11.37
CA VAL A 140 -5.50 -11.40 -10.00
C VAL A 140 -6.20 -12.70 -9.63
N ARG A 141 -5.75 -13.34 -8.55
CA ARG A 141 -6.33 -14.56 -7.99
C ARG A 141 -6.98 -14.28 -6.63
N PRO A 142 -8.02 -15.02 -6.23
CA PRO A 142 -8.53 -14.93 -4.87
C PRO A 142 -7.46 -15.38 -3.85
N ALA A 143 -7.20 -14.54 -2.85
CA ALA A 143 -6.29 -14.87 -1.77
C ALA A 143 -6.86 -16.02 -0.93
N VAL A 144 -6.02 -17.02 -0.68
CA VAL A 144 -6.26 -18.02 0.35
C VAL A 144 -5.59 -17.50 1.61
N SER A 145 -6.37 -16.93 2.52
CA SER A 145 -5.87 -16.63 3.86
C SER A 145 -5.98 -17.87 4.74
N TRP A 146 -4.88 -18.16 5.45
CA TRP A 146 -4.81 -19.22 6.44
C TRP A 146 -4.60 -18.69 7.86
N MET A 147 -4.66 -17.37 8.08
CA MET A 147 -4.53 -16.84 9.42
C MET A 147 -5.67 -17.36 10.31
N TYR A 148 -5.37 -17.56 11.59
CA TYR A 148 -6.29 -18.20 12.52
C TYR A 148 -7.66 -17.50 12.60
N LEU A 149 -7.69 -16.16 12.52
CA LEU A 149 -8.95 -15.39 12.50
C LEU A 149 -9.91 -15.82 11.38
N TYR A 150 -9.41 -16.23 10.22
CA TYR A 150 -10.24 -16.66 9.07
C TYR A 150 -10.39 -18.17 8.96
N SER A 151 -9.45 -18.93 9.52
CA SER A 151 -9.35 -20.38 9.30
C SER A 151 -9.72 -21.20 10.52
N GLY A 152 -9.53 -20.67 11.73
CA GLY A 152 -9.61 -21.42 12.97
C GLY A 152 -8.83 -22.74 12.87
N GLU A 153 -9.49 -23.82 13.24
CA GLU A 153 -8.95 -25.19 13.22
C GLU A 153 -8.69 -25.74 11.80
N LEU A 154 -9.10 -25.03 10.73
CA LEU A 154 -8.87 -25.44 9.35
C LEU A 154 -7.57 -24.85 8.75
N THR A 155 -6.72 -24.23 9.57
CA THR A 155 -5.46 -23.60 9.14
C THR A 155 -4.62 -24.55 8.28
N ASP A 156 -4.42 -25.79 8.70
CA ASP A 156 -3.65 -26.79 7.95
C ASP A 156 -4.21 -27.09 6.55
N GLU A 157 -5.54 -27.14 6.41
CA GLU A 157 -6.19 -27.33 5.11
C GLU A 157 -5.97 -26.12 4.20
N LYS A 158 -6.09 -24.91 4.75
CA LYS A 158 -5.90 -23.67 4.01
C LYS A 158 -4.45 -23.49 3.58
N VAL A 159 -3.49 -23.78 4.45
CA VAL A 159 -2.06 -23.75 4.13
C VAL A 159 -1.74 -24.73 3.00
N ARG A 160 -2.24 -25.97 3.04
CA ARG A 160 -2.05 -26.93 1.93
C ARG A 160 -2.62 -26.43 0.61
N ARG A 161 -3.82 -25.83 0.63
CA ARG A 161 -4.44 -25.25 -0.57
C ARG A 161 -3.60 -24.09 -1.11
N TRP A 162 -3.17 -23.19 -0.25
CA TRP A 162 -2.33 -22.05 -0.62
C TRP A 162 -0.99 -22.51 -1.18
N GLY A 163 -0.27 -23.39 -0.49
CA GLY A 163 1.04 -23.91 -0.91
C GLY A 163 0.96 -24.64 -2.24
N GLY A 164 -0.20 -25.26 -2.55
CA GLY A 164 -0.54 -25.78 -3.87
C GLY A 164 -0.44 -24.72 -4.96
N GLY A 165 -1.18 -23.62 -4.81
CA GLY A 165 -1.20 -22.54 -5.79
C GLY A 165 0.17 -21.87 -5.98
N ILE A 166 0.95 -21.69 -4.91
CA ILE A 166 2.31 -21.15 -5.03
C ILE A 166 3.24 -22.14 -5.73
N ALA A 167 3.16 -23.43 -5.43
CA ALA A 167 4.00 -24.43 -6.09
C ALA A 167 3.68 -24.60 -7.57
N GLU A 168 2.44 -24.42 -7.99
CA GLU A 168 2.04 -24.36 -9.40
C GLU A 168 2.72 -23.18 -10.10
N LEU A 169 2.67 -21.98 -9.52
CA LEU A 169 3.35 -20.80 -10.08
C LEU A 169 4.87 -20.99 -10.20
N VAL A 170 5.51 -21.56 -9.17
CA VAL A 170 6.95 -21.84 -9.20
C VAL A 170 7.29 -22.91 -10.24
N ALA A 171 6.44 -23.93 -10.42
CA ALA A 171 6.66 -24.96 -11.43
C ALA A 171 6.50 -24.40 -12.85
N GLU A 172 5.50 -23.54 -13.08
CA GLU A 172 5.19 -22.96 -14.38
C GLU A 172 6.22 -21.91 -14.81
N HIS A 173 6.59 -21.00 -13.90
CA HIS A 173 7.42 -19.83 -14.24
C HIS A 173 8.85 -19.90 -13.71
N GLY A 174 9.19 -20.89 -12.88
CA GLY A 174 10.53 -21.01 -12.29
C GLY A 174 11.59 -21.58 -13.24
N GLY A 175 11.22 -22.10 -14.41
CA GLY A 175 12.18 -22.66 -15.37
C GLY A 175 13.04 -23.80 -14.79
N GLY A 176 12.49 -24.56 -13.83
CA GLY A 176 13.20 -25.58 -13.06
C GLY A 176 13.90 -25.09 -11.79
N ASN A 177 14.08 -23.77 -11.61
CA ASN A 177 14.54 -23.20 -10.35
C ASN A 177 13.38 -23.23 -9.33
N ARG A 178 13.64 -23.81 -8.15
CA ARG A 178 12.65 -23.94 -7.06
C ARG A 178 13.00 -23.08 -5.85
N ARG A 179 13.86 -22.08 -6.03
CA ARG A 179 14.27 -21.13 -5.00
C ARG A 179 13.44 -19.86 -5.18
N ILE A 180 12.70 -19.45 -4.17
CA ILE A 180 11.98 -18.17 -4.19
C ILE A 180 12.46 -17.29 -3.05
N ALA A 181 12.38 -15.97 -3.23
CA ALA A 181 12.56 -15.03 -2.16
C ALA A 181 11.20 -14.82 -1.45
N VAL A 182 11.17 -14.80 -0.12
CA VAL A 182 9.95 -14.52 0.65
C VAL A 182 10.28 -13.42 1.65
N ASP A 183 9.49 -12.34 1.68
CA ASP A 183 9.70 -11.26 2.64
C ASP A 183 9.20 -11.68 4.04
N HIS A 184 7.89 -11.82 4.23
CA HIS A 184 7.28 -12.28 5.48
C HIS A 184 6.36 -13.47 5.21
N ILE A 185 6.42 -14.47 6.08
CA ILE A 185 5.47 -15.58 6.08
C ILE A 185 5.45 -16.28 7.44
N ASN A 186 4.28 -16.78 7.85
CA ASN A 186 4.15 -17.57 9.07
C ASN A 186 4.83 -18.95 8.93
N PRO A 187 5.26 -19.57 10.05
CA PRO A 187 5.97 -20.86 10.04
C PRO A 187 5.27 -21.98 9.26
N GLU A 188 3.94 -22.07 9.32
CA GLU A 188 3.16 -23.09 8.62
C GLU A 188 3.34 -22.99 7.10
N GLY A 189 3.46 -21.77 6.58
CA GLY A 189 3.73 -21.51 5.17
C GLY A 189 5.16 -21.92 4.77
N VAL A 190 6.14 -21.67 5.64
CA VAL A 190 7.54 -22.12 5.44
C VAL A 190 7.59 -23.64 5.33
N GLU A 191 6.97 -24.33 6.27
CA GLU A 191 6.94 -25.80 6.31
C GLU A 191 6.26 -26.39 5.07
N GLU A 192 5.14 -25.81 4.66
CA GLU A 192 4.39 -26.30 3.49
C GLU A 192 5.17 -26.11 2.18
N LEU A 193 5.82 -24.96 1.99
CA LEU A 193 6.71 -24.75 0.84
C LEU A 193 7.88 -25.74 0.85
N ALA A 194 8.47 -25.99 2.02
CA ALA A 194 9.56 -26.96 2.17
C ALA A 194 9.10 -28.39 1.85
N ARG A 195 7.91 -28.83 2.31
CA ARG A 195 7.32 -30.13 1.96
C ARG A 195 7.13 -30.29 0.45
N ARG A 196 6.90 -29.18 -0.25
CA ARG A 196 6.79 -29.16 -1.71
C ARG A 196 8.13 -29.13 -2.41
N GLY A 197 9.24 -28.99 -1.68
CA GLY A 197 10.60 -28.89 -2.24
C GLY A 197 10.90 -27.51 -2.82
N ILE A 198 10.27 -26.46 -2.30
CA ILE A 198 10.58 -25.06 -2.60
C ILE A 198 11.49 -24.53 -1.51
N ALA A 199 12.66 -24.02 -1.90
CA ALA A 199 13.58 -23.40 -0.98
C ALA A 199 13.27 -21.90 -0.88
N ILE A 200 13.15 -21.39 0.34
CA ILE A 200 12.93 -19.96 0.58
C ILE A 200 14.25 -19.26 0.89
N GLY A 201 14.41 -18.06 0.36
CA GLY A 201 15.50 -17.14 0.68
C GLY A 201 14.98 -15.79 1.15
N ASN A 202 15.90 -14.91 1.54
CA ASN A 202 15.55 -13.61 2.12
C ASN A 202 14.95 -12.65 1.07
N GLY A 203 13.64 -12.41 1.15
CA GLY A 203 12.90 -11.47 0.32
C GLY A 203 13.13 -10.00 0.66
N GLU A 204 13.34 -9.67 1.93
CA GLU A 204 13.70 -8.30 2.34
C GLU A 204 15.00 -7.85 1.64
N ALA A 205 16.00 -8.74 1.57
CA ALA A 205 17.26 -8.45 0.87
C ALA A 205 17.07 -8.20 -0.63
N VAL A 206 16.04 -8.79 -1.26
CA VAL A 206 15.66 -8.48 -2.65
C VAL A 206 14.99 -7.11 -2.70
N MET A 207 13.94 -6.92 -1.90
CA MET A 207 13.07 -5.74 -1.98
C MET A 207 13.76 -4.46 -1.53
N GLU A 208 14.54 -4.48 -0.46
CA GLU A 208 15.30 -3.31 0.01
C GLU A 208 16.33 -2.86 -1.03
N ASN A 209 17.01 -3.79 -1.70
CA ASN A 209 17.95 -3.44 -2.77
C ASN A 209 17.22 -2.96 -4.04
N ALA A 210 16.06 -3.53 -4.35
CA ALA A 210 15.24 -3.07 -5.47
C ALA A 210 14.76 -1.63 -5.25
N ARG A 211 14.30 -1.30 -4.03
CA ARG A 211 13.78 -0.01 -3.58
C ARG A 211 14.85 1.04 -3.28
N LEU A 212 16.11 0.64 -3.15
CA LEU A 212 17.21 1.52 -2.73
C LEU A 212 17.36 2.73 -3.66
N ILE A 213 17.38 2.48 -4.98
CA ILE A 213 17.59 3.50 -6.01
C ILE A 213 16.26 3.87 -6.64
N LYS A 214 15.90 5.15 -6.55
CA LYS A 214 14.63 5.70 -7.05
C LYS A 214 14.78 6.09 -8.52
N SER A 215 13.76 5.82 -9.32
CA SER A 215 13.65 6.36 -10.68
C SER A 215 13.44 7.88 -10.68
N PRO A 216 13.63 8.55 -11.82
CA PRO A 216 13.26 9.95 -11.96
C PRO A 216 11.80 10.23 -11.59
N ASP A 217 10.87 9.34 -11.94
CA ASP A 217 9.45 9.48 -11.62
C ASP A 217 9.15 9.27 -10.14
N GLU A 218 9.86 8.36 -9.45
CA GLU A 218 9.74 8.21 -8.00
C GLU A 218 10.23 9.46 -7.26
N ILE A 219 11.28 10.12 -7.77
CA ILE A 219 11.76 11.39 -7.22
C ILE A 219 10.72 12.50 -7.43
N LEU A 220 10.01 12.52 -8.57
CA LEU A 220 8.91 13.47 -8.79
C LEU A 220 7.73 13.22 -7.84
N ALA A 221 7.33 11.96 -7.65
CA ALA A 221 6.33 11.56 -6.68
C ALA A 221 6.72 11.98 -5.25
N MET A 222 7.97 11.73 -4.86
CA MET A 222 8.51 12.11 -3.54
C MET A 222 8.50 13.63 -3.34
N ARG A 223 8.88 14.43 -4.34
CA ARG A 223 8.81 15.90 -4.26
C ARG A 223 7.39 16.39 -4.03
N ARG A 224 6.41 15.80 -4.74
CA ARG A 224 4.99 16.10 -4.54
C ARG A 224 4.51 15.71 -3.14
N SER A 225 4.93 14.54 -2.65
CA SER A 225 4.62 14.08 -1.29
C SER A 225 5.19 15.01 -0.21
N ILE A 226 6.44 15.47 -0.38
CA ILE A 226 7.09 16.43 0.52
C ILE A 226 6.32 17.75 0.56
N ILE A 227 5.92 18.31 -0.59
CA ILE A 227 5.13 19.57 -0.64
C ILE A 227 3.82 19.42 0.14
N ALA A 228 3.12 18.30 -0.04
CA ALA A 228 1.88 18.03 0.68
C ALA A 228 2.11 17.85 2.19
N CYS A 229 3.21 17.19 2.57
CA CYS A 229 3.60 17.01 3.96
C CYS A 229 3.94 18.36 4.62
N GLU A 230 4.77 19.19 3.99
CA GLU A 230 5.14 20.52 4.47
C GLU A 230 3.92 21.45 4.61
N ALA A 231 2.95 21.37 3.68
CA ALA A 231 1.69 22.10 3.81
C ALA A 231 0.88 21.63 5.04
N ALA A 232 0.80 20.32 5.29
CA ALA A 232 0.16 19.77 6.48
C ALA A 232 0.91 20.12 7.78
N MET A 233 2.25 20.18 7.74
CA MET A 233 3.07 20.68 8.85
C MET A 233 2.78 22.15 9.14
N GLY A 234 2.65 23.00 8.11
CA GLY A 234 2.28 24.40 8.27
C GLY A 234 0.88 24.59 8.86
N GLU A 235 -0.08 23.74 8.48
CA GLU A 235 -1.41 23.72 9.10
C GLU A 235 -1.36 23.31 10.58
N MET A 236 -0.56 22.28 10.92
CA MET A 236 -0.34 21.86 12.30
C MET A 236 0.35 22.97 13.11
N GLU A 237 1.40 23.60 12.58
CA GLU A 237 2.10 24.71 13.21
C GLU A 237 1.15 25.89 13.48
N ALA A 238 0.30 26.25 12.51
CA ALA A 238 -0.68 27.32 12.69
C ALA A 238 -1.73 27.02 13.78
N ALA A 239 -1.99 25.74 14.07
CA ALA A 239 -2.88 25.30 15.14
C ALA A 239 -2.22 25.26 16.52
N LEU A 240 -0.88 25.28 16.58
CA LEU A 240 -0.12 25.23 17.83
C LEU A 240 -0.40 26.47 18.70
N LYS A 241 -0.96 26.23 19.89
CA LYS A 241 -1.21 27.27 20.89
C LYS A 241 -1.20 26.67 22.30
N PRO A 242 -0.82 27.43 23.34
CA PRO A 242 -0.98 26.96 24.71
C PRO A 242 -2.43 26.56 25.02
N GLY A 243 -2.60 25.46 25.76
CA GLY A 243 -3.90 24.94 26.16
C GLY A 243 -4.50 23.87 25.23
N ILE A 244 -3.92 23.64 24.04
CA ILE A 244 -4.26 22.48 23.20
C ILE A 244 -3.51 21.24 23.70
N SER A 245 -4.07 20.04 23.56
CA SER A 245 -3.32 18.80 23.80
C SER A 245 -2.42 18.42 22.62
N GLU A 246 -1.38 17.61 22.88
CA GLU A 246 -0.54 17.02 21.83
C GLU A 246 -1.38 16.25 20.80
N ASN A 247 -2.37 15.46 21.26
CA ASN A 247 -3.27 14.72 20.37
C ASN A 247 -4.10 15.62 19.46
N GLU A 248 -4.63 16.73 19.98
CA GLU A 248 -5.38 17.70 19.18
C GLU A 248 -4.49 18.40 18.16
N LEU A 249 -3.25 18.71 18.52
CA LEU A 249 -2.27 19.25 17.57
C LEU A 249 -1.91 18.25 16.48
N TRP A 250 -1.54 17.02 16.86
CA TRP A 250 -1.14 15.96 15.92
C TRP A 250 -2.28 15.55 14.97
N ALA A 251 -3.53 15.67 15.42
CA ALA A 251 -4.70 15.44 14.58
C ALA A 251 -4.75 16.36 13.34
N GLU A 252 -4.15 17.56 13.40
CA GLU A 252 -4.06 18.44 12.23
C GLU A 252 -3.12 17.89 11.16
N LEU A 253 -2.02 17.23 11.54
CA LEU A 253 -1.13 16.57 10.58
C LEU A 253 -1.86 15.40 9.88
N HIS A 254 -2.62 14.60 10.64
CA HIS A 254 -3.48 13.55 10.07
C HIS A 254 -4.50 14.12 9.07
N ARG A 255 -5.22 15.17 9.48
CA ARG A 255 -6.24 15.81 8.63
C ARG A 255 -5.60 16.38 7.36
N GLY A 256 -4.50 17.10 7.50
CA GLY A 256 -3.77 17.72 6.39
C GLY A 256 -3.24 16.69 5.39
N ASN A 257 -2.75 15.54 5.89
CA ASN A 257 -2.30 14.43 5.05
C ASN A 257 -3.44 13.81 4.24
N ILE A 258 -4.51 13.40 4.92
CA ILE A 258 -5.66 12.74 4.28
C ILE A 258 -6.35 13.67 3.29
N ALA A 259 -6.45 14.97 3.60
CA ALA A 259 -7.05 15.95 2.68
C ALA A 259 -6.29 16.10 1.35
N ARG A 260 -5.02 15.66 1.30
CA ARG A 260 -4.16 15.66 0.12
C ARG A 260 -3.95 14.27 -0.48
N GLY A 261 -4.73 13.29 -0.04
CA GLY A 261 -4.66 11.92 -0.54
C GLY A 261 -3.41 11.16 -0.08
N GLY A 262 -2.82 11.54 1.06
CA GLY A 262 -1.89 10.65 1.75
C GLY A 262 -2.61 9.53 2.50
N GLU A 263 -1.84 8.63 3.11
CA GLU A 263 -2.34 7.33 3.55
C GLU A 263 -2.37 7.17 5.08
N TRP A 264 -1.22 7.25 5.77
CA TRP A 264 -1.16 7.13 7.23
C TRP A 264 0.09 7.80 7.83
N ILE A 265 0.28 7.67 9.14
CA ILE A 265 1.48 8.07 9.88
C ILE A 265 1.97 6.84 10.68
N GLU A 266 3.24 6.49 10.56
CA GLU A 266 3.84 5.24 11.05
C GLU A 266 4.01 5.23 12.58
N THR A 267 4.23 6.39 13.19
CA THR A 267 4.52 6.50 14.62
C THR A 267 3.55 7.43 15.32
N ARG A 268 3.83 7.74 16.59
CA ARG A 268 3.15 8.77 17.37
C ARG A 268 4.17 9.78 17.90
N LEU A 269 5.21 10.10 17.14
CA LEU A 269 6.32 10.93 17.62
C LEU A 269 6.00 12.42 17.57
N LEU A 270 5.12 12.89 18.46
CA LEU A 270 4.94 14.29 18.80
C LEU A 270 4.90 14.42 20.31
N SER A 271 5.77 15.23 20.89
CA SER A 271 5.83 15.43 22.35
C SER A 271 6.16 16.88 22.70
N SER A 272 5.75 17.29 23.90
CA SER A 272 5.84 18.69 24.34
C SER A 272 6.45 18.85 25.72
N GLY A 273 7.17 19.96 25.90
CA GLY A 273 7.83 20.35 27.15
C GLY A 273 8.80 19.28 27.65
N PRO A 274 8.67 18.81 28.91
CA PRO A 274 9.55 17.81 29.50
C PRO A 274 9.44 16.44 28.82
N ARG A 275 8.39 16.18 28.02
CA ARG A 275 8.23 14.90 27.31
C ARG A 275 9.14 14.75 26.09
N THR A 276 9.76 15.84 25.65
CA THR A 276 10.74 15.80 24.55
C THR A 276 12.05 15.11 24.94
N ASN A 277 12.31 14.90 26.24
CA ASN A 277 13.48 14.19 26.74
C ASN A 277 13.10 13.24 27.92
N PRO A 278 13.35 11.92 27.81
CA PRO A 278 13.94 11.24 26.65
C PRO A 278 13.00 11.26 25.45
N TRP A 279 13.60 11.26 24.25
CA TRP A 279 12.88 11.10 22.97
C TRP A 279 12.17 9.74 22.90
N PHE A 280 11.25 9.56 21.95
CA PHE A 280 10.33 8.41 21.81
C PHE A 280 9.15 8.35 22.79
N GLN A 281 8.92 9.40 23.59
CA GLN A 281 7.62 9.53 24.27
C GLN A 281 6.52 9.83 23.23
N GLU A 282 5.48 9.00 23.22
CA GLU A 282 4.41 9.10 22.21
C GLU A 282 3.43 10.24 22.47
N CYS A 283 2.83 10.77 21.41
CA CYS A 283 1.79 11.78 21.42
C CYS A 283 0.65 11.38 22.35
N SER A 284 0.26 12.28 23.25
CA SER A 284 -0.61 11.98 24.38
C SER A 284 -1.69 13.03 24.59
N SER A 285 -2.44 12.90 25.69
CA SER A 285 -3.39 13.93 26.14
C SER A 285 -2.73 15.08 26.92
N ARG A 286 -1.39 15.14 27.00
CA ARG A 286 -0.70 16.25 27.67
C ARG A 286 -1.11 17.58 27.03
N VAL A 287 -1.52 18.53 27.87
CA VAL A 287 -1.78 19.90 27.48
C VAL A 287 -0.46 20.62 27.26
N ILE A 288 -0.31 21.27 26.11
CA ILE A 288 0.85 22.07 25.75
C ILE A 288 0.78 23.40 26.52
N GLU A 289 1.81 23.72 27.27
CA GLU A 289 1.92 24.92 28.09
C GLU A 289 2.65 26.05 27.35
N ASN A 290 2.44 27.29 27.80
CA ASN A 290 3.17 28.43 27.25
C ASN A 290 4.66 28.33 27.60
N GLY A 291 5.52 28.34 26.58
CA GLY A 291 6.97 28.18 26.74
C GLY A 291 7.47 26.75 26.55
N ASP A 292 6.58 25.78 26.31
CA ASP A 292 6.99 24.42 25.96
C ASP A 292 7.69 24.35 24.60
N LEU A 293 8.78 23.60 24.53
CA LEU A 293 9.29 23.06 23.26
C LEU A 293 8.33 21.99 22.77
N VAL A 294 7.94 22.04 21.49
CA VAL A 294 7.23 20.95 20.82
C VAL A 294 8.17 20.34 19.80
N ALA A 295 8.43 19.04 19.91
CA ALA A 295 9.25 18.28 18.99
C ALA A 295 8.42 17.17 18.36
N PHE A 296 8.56 16.97 17.05
CA PHE A 296 7.83 15.94 16.33
C PHE A 296 8.66 15.35 15.19
N ASP A 297 8.33 14.12 14.82
CA ASP A 297 8.68 13.47 13.57
C ASP A 297 7.40 13.28 12.75
N THR A 298 7.46 13.54 11.45
CA THR A 298 6.29 13.36 10.59
C THR A 298 5.93 11.90 10.43
N ASP A 299 6.94 11.03 10.26
CA ASP A 299 6.78 9.59 9.98
C ASP A 299 5.62 9.27 9.02
N LEU A 300 5.42 10.12 8.01
CA LEU A 300 4.18 10.24 7.27
C LEU A 300 4.28 9.49 5.93
N ILE A 301 3.26 8.69 5.64
CA ILE A 301 3.02 8.12 4.31
C ILE A 301 2.05 9.03 3.58
N GLY A 302 2.60 9.82 2.66
CA GLY A 302 1.92 10.90 1.98
C GLY A 302 1.30 10.49 0.64
N PRO A 303 0.87 11.46 -0.19
CA PRO A 303 0.38 11.16 -1.52
C PRO A 303 1.47 10.50 -2.38
N TYR A 304 1.05 9.66 -3.32
CA TYR A 304 1.89 8.70 -4.05
C TYR A 304 2.46 7.53 -3.23
N GLY A 305 2.20 7.49 -1.91
CA GLY A 305 2.63 6.43 -0.99
C GLY A 305 4.12 6.19 -1.01
#